data_AF-A0AAU1P237-F1
#
_entry.id   AF-A0AAU1P237-F1
#
_cell.length_a   1.000
_cell.length_b   1.000
_cell.length_c   1.000
_cell.angle_alpha   90.00
_cell.angle_beta   90.00
_cell.angle_gamma   90.00
#
_symmetry.space_group_name_H-M   'P 1'
#
loop_
_entity.id
_entity.type
_entity.pdbx_description
1 polymer ?
#
loop_
_entity_poly.entity_id
_entity_poly.type
_entity_poly.pdbx_seq_one_letter_code
_entity_poly.pdbx_strand_id
1 'polypeptide(L)'
;MTGMLVLAGTPIGDVSDAPPRLAEELATADVVAAEDTRRLRRLTQALGVQTTGRVVSYFEGNETARTPELVEALTGGARVLLVTDAGMPSVSDPGYRLVAACVEQDIKVTAVPGPSAVLTALALSGLPVDRFCFEGFLPRKAGERLGRLREVAAERRTLVYFEAPHRLDDTLAAMAEVFGDDRRAAVCRELTKTYEEVKRGPLKALAEWAADGVRGEITVVVEGAPDTGPQELDPAELVRRVQVREEAGERRKEAIAAVAADAGLPKREVFDAVVAAKNAARTAPGGGPVPPGGKGPA
;
A
#
# COMPACT_ATOMS: atom_id res chain seq x y z
N MET A 1 1.47 36.33 -16.74
CA MET A 1 2.25 35.23 -16.13
C MET A 1 1.27 34.13 -15.81
N THR A 2 1.62 32.87 -16.04
CA THR A 2 0.81 31.73 -15.59
C THR A 2 0.79 31.70 -14.05
N GLY A 3 -0.32 31.24 -13.50
CA GLY A 3 -0.58 31.15 -12.09
C GLY A 3 0.15 29.98 -11.42
N MET A 4 -0.29 29.63 -10.21
CA MET A 4 0.31 28.55 -9.43
C MET A 4 -0.76 27.77 -8.67
N LEU A 5 -0.71 26.45 -8.77
CA LEU A 5 -1.47 25.55 -7.92
C LEU A 5 -0.65 25.26 -6.65
N VAL A 6 -1.30 25.40 -5.49
CA VAL A 6 -0.76 25.05 -4.19
C VAL A 6 -1.64 23.98 -3.55
N LEU A 7 -1.09 22.81 -3.27
CA LEU A 7 -1.73 21.79 -2.43
C LEU A 7 -1.37 22.08 -0.98
N ALA A 8 -2.32 22.24 -0.06
CA ALA A 8 -1.97 22.47 1.34
C ALA A 8 -2.50 21.38 2.26
N GLY A 9 -1.58 20.79 3.03
CA GLY A 9 -1.92 19.83 4.06
C GLY A 9 -2.73 20.49 5.17
N THR A 10 -3.93 19.99 5.44
CA THR A 10 -4.79 20.42 6.55
C THR A 10 -4.58 19.51 7.77
N PRO A 11 -4.91 19.98 8.99
CA PRO A 11 -4.88 19.14 10.18
C PRO A 11 -5.73 17.87 10.03
N ILE A 12 -5.28 16.77 10.66
CA ILE A 12 -6.00 15.49 10.70
C ILE A 12 -6.87 15.31 11.97
N GLY A 13 -6.81 16.26 12.89
CA GLY A 13 -7.56 16.23 14.15
C GLY A 13 -7.39 17.52 14.94
N ASP A 14 -6.21 17.72 15.54
CA ASP A 14 -5.90 18.94 16.28
C ASP A 14 -5.58 20.11 15.34
N VAL A 15 -6.32 21.21 15.44
CA VAL A 15 -6.08 22.40 14.62
C VAL A 15 -4.68 23.02 14.84
N SER A 16 -4.07 22.78 16.00
CA SER A 16 -2.72 23.27 16.32
C SER A 16 -1.62 22.60 15.51
N ASP A 17 -1.91 21.45 14.86
CA ASP A 17 -1.00 20.80 13.92
C ASP A 17 -0.98 21.49 12.54
N ALA A 18 -1.79 22.53 12.32
CA ALA A 18 -1.80 23.28 11.07
C ALA A 18 -0.42 23.93 10.82
N PRO A 19 0.18 23.74 9.63
CA PRO A 19 1.44 24.39 9.30
C PRO A 19 1.20 25.92 9.19
N PRO A 20 2.09 26.79 9.70
CA PRO A 20 1.86 28.24 9.71
C PRO A 20 1.54 28.83 8.33
N ARG A 21 2.18 28.30 7.27
CA ARG A 21 1.96 28.74 5.89
C ARG A 21 0.57 28.41 5.35
N LEU A 22 -0.18 27.47 5.94
CA LEU A 22 -1.57 27.20 5.53
C LEU A 22 -2.45 28.44 5.71
N ALA A 23 -2.31 29.15 6.84
CA ALA A 23 -3.07 30.38 7.09
C ALA A 23 -2.70 31.48 6.07
N GLU A 24 -1.41 31.63 5.74
CA GLU A 24 -0.96 32.58 4.73
C GLU A 24 -1.55 32.29 3.35
N GLU A 25 -1.55 31.02 2.91
CA GLU A 25 -2.15 30.62 1.64
C GLU A 25 -3.67 30.83 1.64
N LEU A 26 -4.37 30.47 2.71
CA LEU A 26 -5.81 30.69 2.85
C LEU A 26 -6.18 32.18 2.77
N ALA A 27 -5.33 33.06 3.32
CA ALA A 27 -5.55 34.50 3.34
C ALA A 27 -5.25 35.20 2.01
N THR A 28 -4.48 34.57 1.12
CA THR A 28 -3.92 35.25 -0.07
C THR A 28 -4.27 34.59 -1.40
N ALA A 29 -4.77 33.34 -1.41
CA ALA A 29 -5.17 32.66 -2.64
C ALA A 29 -6.35 33.38 -3.33
N ASP A 30 -6.29 33.47 -4.66
CA ASP A 30 -7.36 34.05 -5.48
C ASP A 30 -8.57 33.09 -5.55
N VAL A 31 -8.30 31.79 -5.52
CA VAL A 31 -9.31 30.72 -5.48
C VAL A 31 -8.91 29.67 -4.44
N VAL A 32 -9.84 29.31 -3.56
CA VAL A 32 -9.70 28.18 -2.65
C VAL A 32 -10.65 27.07 -3.11
N ALA A 33 -10.07 26.01 -3.68
CA ALA A 33 -10.76 24.76 -3.97
C ALA A 33 -10.73 23.90 -2.71
N ALA A 34 -11.89 23.58 -2.15
CA ALA A 34 -12.01 22.77 -0.95
C ALA A 34 -12.96 21.60 -1.17
N GLU A 35 -12.61 20.43 -0.63
CA GLU A 35 -13.47 19.24 -0.66
C GLU A 35 -14.86 19.51 -0.04
N ASP A 36 -14.91 19.90 1.23
CA ASP A 36 -16.11 20.43 1.89
C ASP A 36 -15.92 21.89 2.35
N THR A 37 -16.63 22.81 1.69
CA THR A 37 -16.57 24.25 2.02
C THR A 37 -17.09 24.56 3.43
N ARG A 38 -17.92 23.69 4.03
CA ARG A 38 -18.39 23.84 5.41
C ARG A 38 -17.28 23.48 6.40
N ARG A 39 -16.42 22.51 6.08
CA ARG A 39 -15.24 22.18 6.89
C ARG A 39 -14.16 23.23 6.76
N LEU A 40 -13.92 23.71 5.53
CA LEU A 40 -13.04 24.86 5.31
C LEU A 40 -13.43 26.04 6.20
N ARG A 41 -14.72 26.39 6.26
CA ARG A 41 -15.21 27.48 7.10
C ARG A 41 -14.90 27.30 8.59
N ARG A 42 -14.98 26.06 9.11
CA ARG A 42 -14.62 25.77 10.51
C ARG A 42 -13.12 25.88 10.72
N LEU A 43 -12.33 25.37 9.79
CA LEU A 43 -10.87 25.46 9.82
C LEU A 43 -10.41 26.92 9.83
N THR A 44 -10.92 27.75 8.92
CA THR A 44 -10.54 29.17 8.85
C THR A 44 -10.94 29.94 10.11
N GLN A 45 -12.12 29.64 10.67
CA GLN A 45 -12.55 30.19 11.95
C GLN A 45 -11.61 29.78 13.09
N ALA A 46 -11.24 28.50 13.17
CA ALA A 46 -10.37 27.99 14.22
C ALA A 46 -8.93 28.54 14.11
N LEU A 47 -8.45 28.77 12.88
CA LEU A 47 -7.15 29.40 12.62
C LEU A 47 -7.18 30.93 12.76
N GLY A 48 -8.36 31.55 12.95
CA GLY A 48 -8.49 33.01 13.01
C GLY A 48 -8.16 33.71 11.68
N VAL A 49 -8.30 33.01 10.55
CA VAL A 49 -7.97 33.52 9.22
C VAL A 49 -9.24 33.72 8.37
N GLN A 50 -9.22 34.71 7.47
CA GLN A 50 -10.30 34.96 6.52
C GLN A 50 -9.78 34.73 5.10
N THR A 51 -10.55 34.00 4.29
CA THR A 51 -10.25 33.82 2.87
C THR A 51 -10.69 35.07 2.11
N THR A 52 -9.78 35.68 1.35
CA THR A 52 -10.10 36.84 0.50
C THR A 52 -10.53 36.45 -0.91
N GLY A 53 -10.08 35.30 -1.39
CA GLY A 53 -10.40 34.76 -2.70
C GLY A 53 -11.76 34.08 -2.78
N ARG A 54 -12.08 33.61 -3.99
CA ARG A 54 -13.30 32.85 -4.27
C ARG A 54 -13.18 31.42 -3.76
N VAL A 55 -14.12 30.99 -2.92
CA VAL A 55 -14.19 29.59 -2.46
C VAL A 55 -15.05 28.75 -3.40
N VAL A 56 -14.55 27.58 -3.81
CA VAL A 56 -15.27 26.61 -4.63
C VAL A 56 -15.17 25.20 -4.05
N SER A 57 -16.22 24.39 -4.23
CA SER A 57 -16.19 22.97 -3.86
C SER A 57 -15.44 22.16 -4.92
N TYR A 58 -14.51 21.30 -4.51
CA TYR A 58 -13.76 20.39 -5.39
C TYR A 58 -13.64 19.00 -4.73
N PHE A 59 -14.48 18.06 -5.15
CA PHE A 59 -14.58 16.71 -4.58
C PHE A 59 -14.80 15.66 -5.67
N GLU A 60 -14.59 14.38 -5.37
CA GLU A 60 -14.58 13.26 -6.35
C GLU A 60 -15.76 13.32 -7.36
N GLY A 61 -16.97 13.61 -6.87
CA GLY A 61 -18.18 13.69 -7.71
C GLY A 61 -18.26 14.89 -8.65
N ASN A 62 -17.38 15.90 -8.54
CA ASN A 62 -17.40 17.09 -9.38
C ASN A 62 -16.06 17.44 -10.05
N GLU A 63 -14.96 16.74 -9.74
CA GLU A 63 -13.62 17.08 -10.22
C GLU A 63 -13.56 17.17 -11.76
N THR A 64 -14.26 16.28 -12.46
CA THR A 64 -14.30 16.27 -13.93
C THR A 64 -14.83 17.58 -14.50
N ALA A 65 -15.85 18.17 -13.87
CA ALA A 65 -16.45 19.42 -14.30
C ALA A 65 -15.69 20.64 -13.78
N ARG A 66 -15.12 20.58 -12.57
CA ARG A 66 -14.42 21.72 -11.93
C ARG A 66 -12.98 21.90 -12.39
N THR A 67 -12.30 20.83 -12.81
CA THR A 67 -10.89 20.90 -13.21
C THR A 67 -10.65 21.89 -14.35
N PRO A 68 -11.42 21.90 -15.46
CA PRO A 68 -11.21 22.86 -16.54
C PRO A 68 -11.33 24.32 -16.09
N GLU A 69 -12.29 24.63 -15.22
CA GLU A 69 -12.50 25.97 -14.66
C GLU A 69 -11.30 26.44 -13.82
N LEU A 70 -10.76 25.56 -12.97
CA LEU A 70 -9.59 25.89 -12.14
C LEU A 70 -8.32 26.04 -12.98
N VAL A 71 -8.16 25.22 -14.01
CA VAL A 71 -7.05 25.32 -14.96
C VAL A 71 -7.13 26.63 -15.76
N GLU A 72 -8.32 27.05 -16.18
CA GLU A 72 -8.51 28.35 -16.84
C GLU A 72 -8.09 29.51 -15.92
N ALA A 73 -8.48 29.47 -14.64
CA ALA A 73 -8.06 30.47 -13.66
C ALA A 73 -6.54 30.50 -13.49
N LEU A 74 -5.90 29.32 -13.39
CA LEU A 74 -4.44 29.18 -13.30
C LEU A 74 -3.74 29.73 -14.55
N THR A 75 -4.22 29.42 -15.74
CA THR A 75 -3.68 29.97 -17.00
C THR A 75 -3.85 31.49 -17.07
N GLY A 76 -4.93 32.02 -16.50
CA GLY A 76 -5.19 33.45 -16.32
C GLY A 76 -4.27 34.16 -15.31
N GLY A 77 -3.42 33.42 -14.59
CA GLY A 77 -2.47 33.97 -13.61
C GLY A 77 -2.89 33.84 -12.15
N ALA A 78 -4.03 33.18 -11.86
CA ALA A 78 -4.54 33.05 -10.50
C ALA A 78 -3.67 32.11 -9.64
N ARG A 79 -3.61 32.40 -8.35
CA ARG A 79 -3.13 31.48 -7.32
C ARG A 79 -4.30 30.64 -6.83
N VAL A 80 -4.25 29.33 -7.12
CA VAL A 80 -5.28 28.38 -6.67
C VAL A 80 -4.73 27.55 -5.52
N LEU A 81 -5.40 27.60 -4.38
CA LEU A 81 -5.15 26.74 -3.23
C LEU A 81 -6.13 25.57 -3.26
N LEU A 82 -5.63 24.33 -3.19
CA LEU A 82 -6.43 23.14 -2.99
C LEU A 82 -6.19 22.58 -1.58
N VAL A 83 -7.29 22.31 -0.87
CA VAL A 83 -7.31 21.70 0.46
C VAL A 83 -8.38 20.60 0.53
N THR A 84 -8.12 19.56 1.31
CA THR A 84 -9.06 18.47 1.60
C THR A 84 -9.51 18.53 3.04
N ASP A 85 -10.49 17.70 3.39
CA ASP A 85 -11.11 17.71 4.71
C ASP A 85 -10.09 17.47 5.84
N ALA A 86 -9.06 16.67 5.57
CA ALA A 86 -7.95 16.37 6.48
C ALA A 86 -6.73 15.89 5.70
N GLY A 87 -5.52 16.29 6.11
CA GLY A 87 -4.28 15.78 5.54
C GLY A 87 -3.92 16.39 4.19
N MET A 88 -3.15 15.65 3.38
CA MET A 88 -2.58 16.13 2.12
C MET A 88 -3.51 15.83 0.94
N PRO A 89 -3.92 16.85 0.17
CA PRO A 89 -4.72 16.63 -1.03
C PRO A 89 -4.07 15.67 -2.03
N SER A 90 -4.90 15.05 -2.88
CA SER A 90 -4.50 14.05 -3.90
C SER A 90 -4.10 12.67 -3.36
N VAL A 91 -3.91 12.48 -2.06
CA VAL A 91 -3.56 11.19 -1.45
C VAL A 91 -4.78 10.63 -0.74
N SER A 92 -5.46 9.66 -1.37
CA SER A 92 -6.77 9.13 -0.93
C SER A 92 -7.92 10.15 -0.87
N ASP A 93 -7.65 11.38 -1.33
CA ASP A 93 -8.59 12.48 -1.42
C ASP A 93 -8.55 13.11 -2.83
N PRO A 94 -9.54 13.96 -3.16
CA PRO A 94 -9.55 14.79 -4.36
C PRO A 94 -8.23 15.56 -4.62
N GLY A 95 -7.88 15.74 -5.90
CA GLY A 95 -6.79 16.61 -6.32
C GLY A 95 -5.87 16.07 -7.42
N TYR A 96 -5.71 14.75 -7.52
CA TYR A 96 -4.84 14.13 -8.54
C TYR A 96 -5.18 14.63 -9.94
N ARG A 97 -6.48 14.72 -10.27
CA ARG A 97 -6.94 15.18 -11.58
C ARG A 97 -6.51 16.61 -11.89
N LEU A 98 -6.60 17.51 -10.91
CA LEU A 98 -6.18 18.91 -11.08
C LEU A 98 -4.66 19.02 -11.22
N VAL A 99 -3.89 18.29 -10.40
CA VAL A 99 -2.43 18.25 -10.50
C VAL A 99 -1.98 17.74 -11.86
N ALA A 100 -2.57 16.63 -12.34
CA ALA A 100 -2.26 16.07 -13.65
C ALA A 100 -2.55 17.08 -14.77
N ALA A 101 -3.72 17.72 -14.75
CA ALA A 101 -4.07 18.75 -15.73
C ALA A 101 -3.13 19.97 -15.70
N CYS A 102 -2.63 20.35 -14.52
CA CYS A 102 -1.64 21.42 -14.39
C CYS A 102 -0.29 21.02 -14.99
N VAL A 103 0.18 19.80 -14.73
CA VAL A 103 1.43 19.26 -15.28
C VAL A 103 1.36 19.17 -16.81
N GLU A 104 0.23 18.73 -17.37
CA GLU A 104 0.01 18.67 -18.81
C GLU A 104 0.13 20.05 -19.49
N GLN A 105 -0.13 21.14 -18.77
CA GLN A 105 -0.10 22.51 -19.28
C GLN A 105 1.12 23.31 -18.80
N ASP A 106 2.12 22.66 -18.20
CA ASP A 106 3.32 23.31 -17.64
C ASP A 106 2.98 24.41 -16.60
N ILE A 107 1.86 24.24 -15.89
CA ILE A 107 1.45 25.12 -14.79
C ILE A 107 2.23 24.70 -13.55
N LYS A 108 2.80 25.70 -12.86
CA LYS A 108 3.59 25.44 -11.65
C LYS A 108 2.70 24.89 -10.53
N VAL A 109 3.08 23.71 -10.02
CA VAL A 109 2.49 23.07 -8.85
C VAL A 109 3.48 23.08 -7.69
N THR A 110 3.00 23.42 -6.50
CA THR A 110 3.77 23.30 -5.25
C THR A 110 2.86 22.85 -4.11
N ALA A 111 3.43 22.64 -2.93
CA ALA A 111 2.67 22.20 -1.76
C ALA A 111 3.09 22.92 -0.48
N VAL A 112 2.15 23.13 0.44
CA VAL A 112 2.38 23.35 1.87
C VAL A 112 2.39 21.99 2.57
N PRO A 113 3.56 21.51 3.03
CA PRO A 113 3.63 20.29 3.83
C PRO A 113 2.75 20.42 5.07
N GLY A 114 2.11 19.34 5.49
CA GLY A 114 1.24 19.32 6.66
C GLY A 114 1.10 17.92 7.24
N PRO A 115 0.25 17.77 8.28
CA PRO A 115 0.01 16.50 8.95
C PRO A 115 -0.45 15.40 7.99
N SER A 116 -0.07 14.16 8.28
CA SER A 116 -0.45 12.97 7.51
C SER A 116 -0.80 11.84 8.46
N ALA A 117 -2.03 11.32 8.34
CA ALA A 117 -2.46 10.17 9.14
C ALA A 117 -1.60 8.93 8.86
N VAL A 118 -1.17 8.72 7.62
CA VAL A 118 -0.29 7.61 7.20
C VAL A 118 1.05 7.67 7.93
N LEU A 119 1.75 8.81 7.84
CA LEU A 119 3.08 8.95 8.45
C LEU A 119 3.00 8.97 9.98
N THR A 120 1.96 9.59 10.54
CA THR A 120 1.73 9.61 11.99
C THR A 120 1.46 8.20 12.51
N ALA A 121 0.59 7.43 11.85
CA ALA A 121 0.31 6.03 12.20
C ALA A 121 1.56 5.16 12.10
N LEU A 122 2.37 5.31 11.04
CA LEU A 122 3.64 4.60 10.89
C LEU A 122 4.59 4.89 12.06
N ALA A 123 4.79 6.16 12.39
CA ALA A 123 5.66 6.60 13.48
C ALA A 123 5.20 6.05 14.84
N LEU A 124 3.89 5.95 15.06
CA LEU A 124 3.30 5.41 16.29
C LEU A 124 3.20 3.89 16.28
N SER A 125 3.22 3.20 15.14
CA SER A 125 2.92 1.77 15.04
C SER A 125 3.88 0.86 15.83
N GLY A 126 5.16 1.24 15.95
CA GLY A 126 6.21 0.36 16.47
C GLY A 126 6.63 -0.76 15.49
N LEU A 127 6.32 -0.61 14.21
CA LEU A 127 6.72 -1.50 13.12
C LEU A 127 7.86 -0.88 12.29
N PRO A 128 8.58 -1.64 11.45
CA PRO A 128 9.62 -1.09 10.57
C PRO A 128 9.07 0.01 9.65
N VAL A 129 9.83 1.10 9.47
CA VAL A 129 9.40 2.28 8.69
C VAL A 129 10.42 2.70 7.61
N ASP A 130 11.50 1.96 7.42
CA ASP A 130 12.52 2.24 6.41
C ASP A 130 11.95 2.22 4.99
N ARG A 131 10.99 1.32 4.74
CA ARG A 131 10.21 1.23 3.51
C ARG A 131 8.80 0.78 3.84
N PHE A 132 7.80 1.41 3.22
CA PHE A 132 6.40 1.06 3.42
C PHE A 132 5.62 1.16 2.10
N CYS A 133 4.42 0.57 2.09
CA CYS A 133 3.41 0.73 1.05
C CYS A 133 2.16 1.34 1.67
N PHE A 134 1.57 2.32 0.99
CA PHE A 134 0.25 2.82 1.34
C PHE A 134 -0.76 2.27 0.34
N GLU A 135 -1.74 1.51 0.84
CA GLU A 135 -2.74 0.79 0.04
C GLU A 135 -4.11 1.48 0.02
N GLY A 136 -4.26 2.61 0.72
CA GLY A 136 -5.53 3.34 0.79
C GLY A 136 -6.65 2.51 1.45
N PHE A 137 -7.85 2.58 0.89
CA PHE A 137 -9.02 1.84 1.35
C PHE A 137 -9.20 0.54 0.59
N LEU A 138 -9.48 -0.56 1.31
CA LEU A 138 -9.81 -1.83 0.70
C LEU A 138 -11.23 -1.84 0.09
N PRO A 139 -11.47 -2.62 -0.99
CA PRO A 139 -12.79 -2.81 -1.57
C PRO A 139 -13.84 -3.24 -0.54
N ARG A 140 -15.08 -2.78 -0.74
CA ARG A 140 -16.20 -3.12 0.18
C ARG A 140 -16.60 -4.58 0.10
N LYS A 141 -16.57 -5.19 -1.10
CA LYS A 141 -16.98 -6.59 -1.28
C LYS A 141 -15.91 -7.53 -0.77
N ALA A 142 -16.30 -8.52 0.04
CA ALA A 142 -15.38 -9.46 0.68
C ALA A 142 -14.44 -10.17 -0.31
N GLY A 143 -14.96 -10.65 -1.45
CA GLY A 143 -14.12 -11.31 -2.46
C GLY A 143 -13.08 -10.39 -3.10
N GLU A 144 -13.45 -9.14 -3.41
CA GLU A 144 -12.52 -8.14 -3.95
C GLU A 144 -11.48 -7.71 -2.90
N ARG A 145 -11.90 -7.57 -1.63
CA ARG A 145 -11.02 -7.30 -0.50
C ARG A 145 -9.96 -8.39 -0.32
N LEU A 146 -10.37 -9.66 -0.30
CA LEU A 146 -9.46 -10.79 -0.23
C LEU A 146 -8.51 -10.85 -1.43
N GLY A 147 -9.02 -10.56 -2.64
CA GLY A 147 -8.20 -10.46 -3.85
C GLY A 147 -7.06 -9.45 -3.69
N ARG A 148 -7.40 -8.21 -3.28
CA ARG A 148 -6.42 -7.13 -3.04
C ARG A 148 -5.41 -7.46 -1.95
N LEU A 149 -5.84 -8.10 -0.86
CA LEU A 149 -4.92 -8.54 0.20
C LEU A 149 -3.94 -9.60 -0.32
N ARG A 150 -4.40 -10.56 -1.13
CA ARG A 150 -3.54 -11.63 -1.68
C ARG A 150 -2.46 -11.11 -2.61
N GLU A 151 -2.71 -10.02 -3.34
CA GLU A 151 -1.71 -9.36 -4.20
C GLU A 151 -0.46 -8.91 -3.43
N VAL A 152 -0.62 -8.55 -2.15
CA VAL A 152 0.45 -8.02 -1.29
C VAL A 152 0.82 -8.96 -0.14
N ALA A 153 0.37 -10.22 -0.16
CA ALA A 153 0.62 -11.16 0.95
C ALA A 153 2.10 -11.45 1.21
N ALA A 154 2.93 -11.39 0.17
CA ALA A 154 4.37 -11.56 0.23
C ALA A 154 5.15 -10.23 0.30
N GLU A 155 4.46 -9.08 0.40
CA GLU A 155 5.11 -7.78 0.50
C GLU A 155 5.86 -7.68 1.83
N ARG A 156 7.17 -7.43 1.76
CA ARG A 156 8.07 -7.37 2.93
C ARG A 156 8.10 -6.00 3.60
N ARG A 157 7.64 -4.96 2.91
CA ARG A 157 7.50 -3.62 3.47
C ARG A 157 6.28 -3.54 4.38
N THR A 158 6.32 -2.64 5.35
CA THR A 158 5.15 -2.32 6.17
C THR A 158 4.01 -1.80 5.29
N LEU A 159 2.80 -2.28 5.53
CA LEU A 159 1.60 -1.92 4.76
C LEU A 159 0.73 -0.97 5.59
N VAL A 160 0.20 0.09 4.98
CA VAL A 160 -0.68 1.06 5.64
C VAL A 160 -2.00 1.17 4.90
N TYR A 161 -3.10 1.10 5.64
CA TYR A 161 -4.46 1.15 5.14
C TYR A 161 -5.27 2.20 5.89
N PHE A 162 -6.22 2.81 5.19
CA PHE A 162 -7.35 3.47 5.83
C PHE A 162 -8.54 2.51 5.90
N GLU A 163 -9.35 2.62 6.95
CA GLU A 163 -10.57 1.83 7.07
C GLU A 163 -11.68 2.59 7.80
N ALA A 164 -12.92 2.30 7.44
CA ALA A 164 -14.09 2.81 8.13
C ALA A 164 -14.38 1.98 9.39
N PRO A 165 -14.85 2.61 10.48
CA PRO A 165 -15.03 1.94 11.77
C PRO A 165 -15.98 0.75 11.73
N HIS A 166 -17.04 0.82 10.92
CA HIS A 166 -18.04 -0.24 10.77
C HIS A 166 -17.59 -1.42 9.89
N ARG A 167 -16.35 -1.38 9.39
CA ARG A 167 -15.74 -2.43 8.55
C ARG A 167 -14.45 -3.00 9.16
N LEU A 168 -14.03 -2.47 10.31
CA LEU A 168 -12.69 -2.72 10.82
C LEU A 168 -12.49 -4.20 11.18
N ASP A 169 -13.43 -4.78 11.92
CA ASP A 169 -13.45 -6.19 12.31
C ASP A 169 -13.36 -7.13 11.10
N ASP A 170 -14.26 -6.92 10.12
CA ASP A 170 -14.31 -7.66 8.85
C ASP A 170 -13.02 -7.55 8.03
N THR A 171 -12.32 -6.41 8.17
CA THR A 171 -11.08 -6.13 7.44
C THR A 171 -9.90 -6.78 8.13
N LEU A 172 -9.80 -6.66 9.46
CA LEU A 172 -8.76 -7.31 10.26
C LEU A 172 -8.88 -8.84 10.18
N ALA A 173 -10.09 -9.39 10.17
CA ALA A 173 -10.33 -10.81 9.97
C ALA A 173 -9.85 -11.28 8.59
N ALA A 174 -10.15 -10.51 7.52
CA ALA A 174 -9.66 -10.81 6.18
C ALA A 174 -8.12 -10.68 6.07
N MET A 175 -7.52 -9.70 6.76
CA MET A 175 -6.07 -9.58 6.85
C MET A 175 -5.46 -10.79 7.58
N ALA A 176 -6.07 -11.25 8.69
CA ALA A 176 -5.61 -12.43 9.41
C ALA A 176 -5.67 -13.69 8.54
N GLU A 177 -6.77 -13.88 7.79
CA GLU A 177 -6.92 -14.99 6.82
C GLU A 177 -5.78 -15.01 5.79
N VAL A 178 -5.40 -13.85 5.25
CA VAL A 178 -4.45 -13.76 4.13
C VAL A 178 -2.99 -13.65 4.59
N PHE A 179 -2.72 -12.88 5.64
CA PHE A 179 -1.37 -12.58 6.12
C PHE A 179 -0.91 -13.48 7.28
N GLY A 180 -1.86 -14.18 7.91
CA GLY A 180 -1.66 -15.03 9.07
C GLY A 180 -2.11 -14.35 10.38
N ASP A 181 -2.73 -15.14 11.26
CA ASP A 181 -3.27 -14.71 12.56
C ASP A 181 -2.27 -13.90 13.40
N ASP A 182 -1.01 -14.33 13.42
CA ASP A 182 0.06 -13.78 14.27
C ASP A 182 0.78 -12.57 13.66
N ARG A 183 0.43 -12.14 12.44
CA ARG A 183 1.07 -10.96 11.83
C ARG A 183 0.85 -9.75 12.73
N ARG A 184 1.92 -9.04 13.07
CA ARG A 184 1.82 -7.87 13.94
C ARG A 184 1.18 -6.71 13.19
N ALA A 185 0.31 -5.98 13.86
CA ALA A 185 -0.29 -4.77 13.34
C ALA A 185 -0.54 -3.74 14.45
N ALA A 186 -0.88 -2.53 14.02
CA ALA A 186 -1.32 -1.43 14.86
C ALA A 186 -2.59 -0.80 14.26
N VAL A 187 -3.64 -0.69 15.05
CA VAL A 187 -4.83 0.10 14.72
C VAL A 187 -4.69 1.45 15.42
N CYS A 188 -4.56 2.51 14.63
CA CYS A 188 -4.45 3.89 15.09
C CYS A 188 -5.79 4.59 14.88
N ARG A 189 -6.43 5.02 15.97
CA ARG A 189 -7.75 5.64 15.99
C ARG A 189 -7.64 7.09 16.41
N GLU A 190 -8.42 7.95 15.74
CA GLU A 190 -8.63 9.33 16.15
C GLU A 190 -7.30 10.07 16.41
N LEU A 191 -6.32 9.84 15.54
CA LEU A 191 -4.98 10.44 15.64
C LEU A 191 -5.08 11.95 15.79
N THR A 192 -4.34 12.50 16.75
CA THR A 192 -4.29 13.90 17.17
C THR A 192 -5.58 14.44 17.80
N LYS A 193 -6.60 13.59 18.06
CA LYS A 193 -7.87 14.03 18.68
C LYS A 193 -7.96 13.61 20.14
N THR A 194 -9.01 14.07 20.84
CA THR A 194 -9.24 13.78 22.27
C THR A 194 -9.21 12.30 22.64
N TYR A 195 -9.65 11.41 21.74
CA TYR A 195 -9.75 9.97 21.99
C TYR A 195 -8.72 9.16 21.19
N GLU A 196 -7.54 9.73 20.95
CA GLU A 196 -6.43 9.03 20.28
C GLU A 196 -6.13 7.69 20.96
N GLU A 197 -6.07 6.62 20.17
CA GLU A 197 -5.73 5.28 20.63
C GLU A 197 -4.85 4.56 19.60
N VAL A 198 -3.77 3.93 20.06
CA VAL A 198 -2.94 3.04 19.23
C VAL A 198 -2.94 1.64 19.84
N LYS A 199 -3.78 0.76 19.29
CA LYS A 199 -3.88 -0.65 19.71
C LYS A 199 -2.93 -1.50 18.87
N ARG A 200 -2.01 -2.21 19.52
CA ARG A 200 -1.01 -3.08 18.86
C ARG A 200 -1.24 -4.53 19.24
N GLY A 201 -1.00 -5.44 18.31
CA GLY A 201 -1.14 -6.88 18.55
C GLY A 201 -1.11 -7.70 17.27
N PRO A 202 -1.23 -9.03 17.39
CA PRO A 202 -1.46 -9.89 16.23
C PRO A 202 -2.82 -9.57 15.59
N LEU A 203 -2.93 -9.72 14.26
CA LEU A 203 -4.14 -9.41 13.49
C LEU A 203 -5.40 -10.06 14.06
N LYS A 204 -5.31 -11.33 14.48
CA LYS A 204 -6.45 -12.03 15.08
C LYS A 204 -6.96 -11.35 16.35
N ALA A 205 -6.06 -11.00 17.28
CA ALA A 205 -6.45 -10.34 18.52
C ALA A 205 -7.03 -8.95 18.29
N LEU A 206 -6.54 -8.24 17.25
CA LEU A 206 -7.09 -6.95 16.86
C LEU A 206 -8.49 -7.09 16.23
N ALA A 207 -8.73 -8.14 15.44
CA ALA A 207 -10.05 -8.44 14.88
C ALA A 207 -11.07 -8.74 16.00
N GLU A 208 -10.69 -9.57 16.99
CA GLU A 208 -11.51 -9.86 18.16
C GLU A 208 -11.80 -8.61 18.99
N TRP A 209 -10.79 -7.76 19.22
CA TRP A 209 -10.96 -6.49 19.92
C TRP A 209 -11.89 -5.51 19.19
N ALA A 210 -11.86 -5.49 17.85
CA ALA A 210 -12.70 -4.61 17.04
C ALA A 210 -14.16 -5.09 16.93
N ALA A 211 -14.47 -6.34 17.31
CA ALA A 211 -15.79 -6.96 17.15
C ALA A 211 -16.89 -6.26 17.97
N ASP A 212 -16.54 -5.66 19.12
CA ASP A 212 -17.48 -4.88 19.93
C ASP A 212 -17.79 -3.49 19.33
N GLY A 213 -17.17 -3.18 18.18
CA GLY A 213 -17.35 -1.94 17.45
C GLY A 213 -16.36 -0.87 17.89
N VAL A 214 -15.81 -0.16 16.90
CA VAL A 214 -14.95 0.99 17.10
C VAL A 214 -15.61 2.25 16.53
N ARG A 215 -15.08 3.41 16.91
CA ARG A 215 -15.52 4.72 16.40
C ARG A 215 -14.33 5.56 15.98
N GLY A 216 -14.62 6.53 15.13
CA GLY A 216 -13.67 7.51 14.64
C GLY A 216 -13.00 7.10 13.34
N GLU A 217 -12.00 7.88 12.95
CA GLU A 217 -11.14 7.64 11.80
C GLU A 217 -10.03 6.65 12.18
N ILE A 218 -9.74 5.71 11.26
CA ILE A 218 -8.83 4.60 11.52
C ILE A 218 -7.77 4.50 10.43
N THR A 219 -6.52 4.39 10.87
CA THR A 219 -5.39 3.94 10.05
C THR A 219 -4.87 2.62 10.61
N VAL A 220 -4.74 1.61 9.77
CA VAL A 220 -4.20 0.29 10.13
C VAL A 220 -2.80 0.16 9.54
N VAL A 221 -1.82 -0.18 10.37
CA VAL A 221 -0.44 -0.46 9.96
C VAL A 221 -0.17 -1.94 10.19
N VAL A 222 0.25 -2.66 9.16
CA VAL A 222 0.49 -4.11 9.20
C VAL A 222 1.94 -4.39 8.89
N GLU A 223 2.57 -5.25 9.68
CA GLU A 223 3.93 -5.71 9.47
C GLU A 223 4.05 -6.39 8.11
N GLY A 224 5.17 -6.14 7.42
CA GLY A 224 5.50 -6.84 6.18
C GLY A 224 5.60 -8.36 6.39
N ALA A 225 5.55 -9.10 5.30
CA ALA A 225 5.80 -10.53 5.31
C ALA A 225 7.17 -10.82 5.93
N PRO A 226 7.27 -11.84 6.80
CA PRO A 226 8.54 -12.20 7.41
C PRO A 226 9.56 -12.52 6.31
N ASP A 227 10.82 -12.16 6.56
CA ASP A 227 11.91 -12.72 5.76
C ASP A 227 11.98 -14.21 6.08
N THR A 228 11.51 -15.05 5.17
CA THR A 228 11.59 -16.50 5.34
C THR A 228 13.03 -17.01 5.24
N GLY A 229 14.01 -16.12 5.02
CA GLY A 229 15.39 -16.48 4.78
C GLY A 229 15.51 -17.42 3.59
N PRO A 230 16.66 -18.10 3.43
CA PRO A 230 16.70 -19.31 2.63
C PRO A 230 15.71 -20.31 3.25
N GLN A 231 14.71 -20.75 2.48
CA GLN A 231 13.88 -21.87 2.93
C GLN A 231 14.83 -23.06 3.13
N GLU A 232 14.84 -23.67 4.32
CA GLU A 232 15.45 -25.00 4.52
C GLU A 232 14.60 -26.03 3.76
N LEU A 233 14.73 -26.01 2.43
CA LEU A 233 14.15 -27.01 1.56
C LEU A 233 15.10 -28.18 1.54
N ASP A 234 14.57 -29.36 1.80
CA ASP A 234 15.37 -30.56 1.56
C ASP A 234 15.74 -30.64 0.06
N PRO A 235 16.85 -31.33 -0.27
CA PRO A 235 17.28 -31.47 -1.65
C PRO A 235 16.23 -32.11 -2.58
N ALA A 236 15.31 -32.92 -2.07
CA ALA A 236 14.28 -33.57 -2.88
C ALA A 236 13.19 -32.57 -3.32
N GLU A 237 12.82 -31.63 -2.45
CA GLU A 237 11.87 -30.57 -2.75
C GLU A 237 12.47 -29.56 -3.74
N LEU A 238 13.76 -29.23 -3.62
CA LEU A 238 14.47 -28.42 -4.62
C LEU A 238 14.43 -29.07 -6.01
N VAL A 239 14.69 -30.36 -6.09
CA VAL A 239 14.63 -31.14 -7.34
C VAL A 239 13.21 -31.15 -7.90
N ARG A 240 12.20 -31.38 -7.06
CA ARG A 240 10.78 -31.39 -7.46
C ARG A 240 10.36 -30.06 -8.06
N ARG A 241 10.71 -28.93 -7.42
CA ARG A 241 10.37 -27.59 -7.92
C ARG A 241 11.04 -27.27 -9.25
N VAL A 242 12.29 -27.71 -9.45
CA VAL A 242 12.97 -27.58 -10.75
C VAL A 242 12.30 -28.43 -11.81
N GLN A 243 11.91 -29.68 -11.49
CA GLN A 243 11.20 -30.57 -12.43
C GLN A 243 9.86 -29.98 -12.87
N VAL A 244 9.06 -29.44 -11.95
CA VAL A 244 7.77 -28.79 -12.29
C VAL A 244 7.96 -27.65 -13.30
N ARG A 245 9.00 -26.82 -13.14
CA ARG A 245 9.30 -25.73 -14.07
C ARG A 245 9.82 -26.25 -15.42
N GLU A 246 10.62 -27.32 -15.42
CA GLU A 246 11.05 -27.97 -16.66
C GLU A 246 9.88 -28.59 -17.43
N GLU A 247 8.93 -29.21 -16.74
CA GLU A 247 7.68 -29.74 -17.31
C GLU A 247 6.79 -28.62 -17.88
N ALA A 248 6.83 -27.44 -17.28
CA ALA A 248 6.21 -26.22 -17.81
C ALA A 248 6.95 -25.60 -19.01
N GLY A 249 8.05 -26.21 -19.47
CA GLY A 249 8.80 -25.80 -20.66
C GLY A 249 9.95 -24.84 -20.39
N GLU A 250 10.27 -24.51 -19.13
CA GLU A 250 11.44 -23.70 -18.80
C GLU A 250 12.74 -24.50 -19.02
N ARG A 251 13.81 -23.84 -19.49
CA ARG A 251 15.11 -24.50 -19.59
C ARG A 251 15.66 -24.76 -18.18
N ARG A 252 16.24 -25.93 -17.93
CA ARG A 252 16.86 -26.32 -16.64
C ARG A 252 17.67 -25.21 -15.94
N LYS A 253 18.47 -24.46 -16.71
CA LYS A 253 19.31 -23.37 -16.16
C LYS A 253 18.49 -22.19 -15.61
N GLU A 254 17.34 -21.91 -16.24
CA GLU A 254 16.37 -20.87 -15.87
C GLU A 254 15.52 -21.36 -14.69
N ALA A 255 15.01 -22.60 -14.76
CA ALA A 255 14.30 -23.24 -13.66
C ALA A 255 15.12 -23.26 -12.35
N ILE A 256 16.40 -23.65 -12.41
CA ILE A 256 17.31 -23.62 -11.26
C ILE A 256 17.51 -22.18 -10.73
N ALA A 257 17.60 -21.19 -11.62
CA ALA A 257 17.77 -19.80 -11.19
C ALA A 257 16.52 -19.26 -10.51
N ALA A 258 15.34 -19.58 -11.05
CA ALA A 258 14.06 -19.18 -10.49
C ALA A 258 13.82 -19.86 -9.13
N VAL A 259 14.04 -21.17 -9.02
CA VAL A 259 13.91 -21.89 -7.73
C VAL A 259 14.90 -21.38 -6.68
N ALA A 260 16.13 -21.07 -7.06
CA ALA A 260 17.11 -20.48 -6.14
C ALA A 260 16.70 -19.09 -5.65
N ALA A 261 16.18 -18.24 -6.55
CA ALA A 261 15.67 -16.92 -6.19
C ALA A 261 14.42 -17.01 -5.29
N ASP A 262 13.46 -17.87 -5.64
CA ASP A 262 12.22 -18.09 -4.88
C ASP A 262 12.50 -18.65 -3.48
N ALA A 263 13.47 -19.55 -3.38
CA ALA A 263 13.84 -20.20 -2.11
C ALA A 263 14.87 -19.39 -1.30
N GLY A 264 15.41 -18.29 -1.81
CA GLY A 264 16.46 -17.50 -1.14
C GLY A 264 17.80 -18.24 -0.99
N LEU A 265 18.06 -19.26 -1.81
CA LEU A 265 19.23 -20.13 -1.73
C LEU A 265 20.29 -19.77 -2.79
N PRO A 266 21.59 -20.05 -2.55
CA PRO A 266 22.61 -19.96 -3.58
C PRO A 266 22.26 -20.86 -4.77
N LYS A 267 22.37 -20.33 -6.00
CA LYS A 267 22.12 -21.11 -7.23
C LYS A 267 22.89 -22.43 -7.29
N ARG A 268 24.08 -22.45 -6.70
CA ARG A 268 24.93 -23.64 -6.61
C ARG A 268 24.29 -24.76 -5.80
N GLU A 269 23.59 -24.44 -4.72
CA GLU A 269 22.94 -25.41 -3.85
C GLU A 269 21.80 -26.14 -4.57
N VAL A 270 20.94 -25.39 -5.26
CA VAL A 270 19.87 -25.96 -6.10
C VAL A 270 20.45 -26.78 -7.26
N PHE A 271 21.54 -26.30 -7.87
CA PHE A 271 22.24 -27.04 -8.92
C PHE A 271 22.82 -28.38 -8.41
N ASP A 272 23.49 -28.36 -7.26
CA ASP A 272 24.11 -29.54 -6.67
C ASP A 272 23.05 -30.59 -6.29
N ALA A 273 21.89 -30.17 -5.78
CA ALA A 273 20.74 -31.06 -5.53
C ALA A 273 20.22 -31.74 -6.81
N VAL A 274 20.04 -30.97 -7.90
CA VAL A 274 19.60 -31.50 -9.20
C VAL A 274 20.61 -32.46 -9.81
N VAL A 275 21.91 -32.17 -9.69
CA VAL A 275 22.98 -33.05 -10.18
C VAL A 275 23.05 -34.34 -9.36
N ALA A 276 22.95 -34.23 -8.04
CA ALA A 276 22.94 -35.40 -7.15
C ALA A 276 21.77 -36.35 -7.46
N ALA A 277 20.56 -35.82 -7.64
CA ALA A 277 19.39 -36.60 -8.01
C ALA A 277 19.54 -37.29 -9.38
N LYS A 278 20.09 -36.59 -10.38
CA LYS A 278 20.36 -37.17 -11.70
C LYS A 278 21.39 -38.30 -11.66
N ASN A 279 22.43 -38.15 -10.83
CA ASN A 279 23.46 -39.17 -10.66
C ASN A 279 22.93 -40.41 -9.92
N ALA A 280 22.07 -40.22 -8.92
CA ALA A 280 21.37 -41.29 -8.22
C ALA A 280 20.43 -42.07 -9.16
N ALA A 281 19.66 -41.37 -10.02
CA ALA A 281 18.80 -42.01 -11.02
C ALA A 281 19.58 -42.82 -12.06
N ARG A 282 20.82 -42.43 -12.37
CA ARG A 282 21.70 -43.12 -13.35
C ARG A 282 22.41 -44.35 -12.77
N THR A 283 22.53 -44.44 -11.45
CA THR A 283 23.19 -45.55 -10.75
C THR A 283 22.22 -46.63 -10.24
N ALA A 284 20.90 -46.43 -10.40
CA ALA A 284 19.89 -47.46 -10.16
C ALA A 284 20.00 -48.58 -11.21
N PRO A 285 20.08 -49.88 -10.81
CA PRO A 285 20.27 -50.98 -11.75
C PRO A 285 18.96 -51.32 -12.48
N GLY A 286 18.95 -51.24 -13.81
CA GLY A 286 17.82 -51.73 -14.61
C GLY A 286 18.09 -51.78 -16.12
N GLY A 287 18.36 -52.99 -16.65
CA GLY A 287 18.24 -53.32 -18.07
C GLY A 287 19.51 -53.87 -18.75
N GLY A 288 20.04 -55.01 -18.31
CA GLY A 288 21.06 -55.75 -19.04
C GLY A 288 20.50 -56.42 -20.31
N PRO A 289 21.27 -56.52 -21.41
CA PRO A 289 20.78 -57.06 -22.68
C PRO A 289 20.56 -58.57 -22.64
N VAL A 290 19.49 -59.02 -23.29
CA VAL A 290 19.15 -60.44 -23.51
C VAL A 290 20.27 -61.13 -24.30
N PRO A 291 20.83 -62.26 -23.85
CA PRO A 291 21.87 -62.98 -24.59
C PRO A 291 21.27 -63.75 -25.78
N PRO A 292 22.03 -63.94 -26.87
CA PRO A 292 21.55 -64.66 -28.05
C PRO A 292 21.49 -66.16 -27.76
N GLY A 293 20.41 -66.80 -28.23
CA GLY A 293 20.14 -68.23 -28.05
C GLY A 293 21.26 -69.12 -28.58
N GLY A 294 21.84 -69.91 -27.67
CA GLY A 294 22.77 -71.00 -27.96
C GLY A 294 22.01 -72.31 -28.21
N LYS A 295 22.35 -72.96 -29.32
CA LYS A 295 21.90 -74.26 -29.81
C LYS A 295 22.01 -75.36 -28.74
N GLY A 296 20.96 -76.15 -28.56
CA GLY A 296 21.01 -77.42 -27.81
C GLY A 296 21.50 -78.59 -28.68
N PRO A 297 22.20 -79.59 -28.12
CA PRO A 297 22.48 -80.83 -28.80
C PRO A 297 21.47 -81.94 -28.44
N ALA A 298 21.30 -82.85 -29.41
CA ALA A 298 20.58 -84.13 -29.41
C ALA A 298 19.04 -84.08 -29.36
#